data_AF-A0A918WQJ1-F1
#
_entry.id   AF-A0A918WQJ1-F1
#
_cell.length_a   1.000
_cell.length_b   1.000
_cell.length_c   1.000
_cell.angle_alpha   90.00
_cell.angle_beta   90.00
_cell.angle_gamma   90.00
#
_symmetry.space_group_name_H-M   'P 1'
#
loop_
_entity.id
_entity.type
_entity.pdbx_description
1 polymer ?
#
loop_
_entity_poly.entity_id
_entity_poly.type
_entity_poly.pdbx_seq_one_letter_code
_entity_poly.pdbx_strand_id
1 'polypeptide(L)'
;MTSSVYARAGIHDRRLRAGYQVCRRTFRRNNSTYYALGHLLPRAVRPAVWALAAAARVMDDLADNGPDGPRERAARVAAWSAAYRTDLHRGDSPDPVRRALVHTVRTWGLSPGDLESVFAEQYRDPGRGAPHTWREWIDYSRSVNSVYGSQIPALLSRLGLSLVAHARHMEAYHTWLQGVQLTDDLEDLHEDLARGHVRLPVEALEEFGVSADDLQARHWTPAVDALVRSLVGRARRWLDQPELLHGPVPGLAVFVKATAQVLSLRLCAVERAGAALLHRRPRLPWAARRRILTRGRAEAAIIWWLTPLSPPPPVPPPVAAHRGAGRLLGSRTAPLAPPVPPRPHPSGARPPDFAPGALPRHVAIVMDGNGRWATGRGLPRSEGHRAGAEALRDVVHGALEAGLPHLTVYAFSTENWSRSAAETDALMGLLREHLDDEDLWCLDVRSRWAGVPDGLPEDLVQALLERERATGGRTGLVLTVCANYGGRAELAQAARALAGAAVAGHVDPARVTEQQLARYLPLPDLPDVDLFWRTGGEQRTSNFLPWHSIYAELLFTPAYWPDVDRRDLWEAMAAYARRQRRYGSAPAAGAQVPGLRP
;
A
#
# COMPACT_ATOMS: atom_id res chain seq x y z
N MET A 1 -2.20 -37.97 -2.39
CA MET A 1 -2.65 -36.62 -1.92
C MET A 1 -1.70 -35.47 -2.29
N THR A 2 -0.37 -35.61 -2.25
CA THR A 2 0.60 -34.52 -2.48
C THR A 2 0.71 -34.06 -3.95
N SER A 3 0.61 -34.98 -4.92
CA SER A 3 0.60 -34.63 -6.35
C SER A 3 -0.56 -33.70 -6.72
N SER A 4 -1.71 -33.87 -6.06
CA SER A 4 -2.93 -33.07 -6.29
C SER A 4 -2.81 -31.61 -5.84
N VAL A 5 -2.02 -31.30 -4.80
CA VAL A 5 -1.91 -29.92 -4.30
C VAL A 5 -1.09 -29.05 -5.25
N TYR A 6 0.03 -29.56 -5.77
CA TYR A 6 0.85 -28.83 -6.74
C TYR A 6 0.12 -28.64 -8.07
N ALA A 7 -0.58 -29.69 -8.55
CA ALA A 7 -1.40 -29.58 -9.75
C ALA A 7 -2.50 -28.51 -9.61
N ARG A 8 -3.20 -28.46 -8.46
CA ARG A 8 -4.20 -27.42 -8.18
C ARG A 8 -3.62 -26.00 -8.02
N ALA A 9 -2.31 -25.89 -7.81
CA ALA A 9 -1.59 -24.63 -7.74
C ALA A 9 -0.88 -24.28 -9.07
N GLY A 10 -1.14 -25.03 -10.15
CA GLY A 10 -0.50 -24.79 -11.46
C GLY A 10 0.99 -25.17 -11.52
N ILE A 11 1.51 -25.93 -10.54
CA ILE A 11 2.93 -26.27 -10.42
C ILE A 11 3.21 -27.63 -11.08
N HIS A 12 3.55 -27.57 -12.37
CA HIS A 12 3.85 -28.75 -13.19
C HIS A 12 5.35 -29.05 -13.27
N ASP A 13 6.20 -28.02 -13.26
CA ASP A 13 7.67 -28.17 -13.34
C ASP A 13 8.25 -28.95 -12.14
N ARG A 14 9.13 -29.91 -12.43
CA ARG A 14 9.71 -30.82 -11.42
C ARG A 14 10.68 -30.11 -10.50
N ARG A 15 11.49 -29.18 -11.01
CA ARG A 15 12.53 -28.46 -10.25
C ARG A 15 11.90 -27.42 -9.32
N LEU A 16 10.88 -26.73 -9.79
CA LEU A 16 10.05 -25.82 -9.01
C LEU A 16 9.29 -26.57 -7.92
N ARG A 17 8.68 -27.71 -8.25
CA ARG A 17 8.01 -28.58 -7.26
C ARG A 17 8.97 -29.03 -6.17
N ALA A 18 10.21 -29.36 -6.49
CA ALA A 18 11.23 -29.70 -5.50
C ALA A 18 11.51 -28.52 -4.55
N GLY A 19 11.57 -27.29 -5.07
CA GLY A 19 11.68 -26.06 -4.27
C GLY A 19 10.54 -25.90 -3.27
N TYR A 20 9.28 -26.02 -3.73
CA TYR A 20 8.12 -25.98 -2.82
C TYR A 20 8.08 -27.12 -1.81
N GLN A 21 8.62 -28.30 -2.13
CA GLN A 21 8.74 -29.40 -1.17
C GLN A 21 9.74 -29.09 -0.05
N VAL A 22 10.85 -28.41 -0.37
CA VAL A 22 11.78 -27.89 0.64
C VAL A 22 11.04 -26.92 1.54
N CYS A 23 10.36 -25.91 0.96
CA CYS A 23 9.60 -24.91 1.70
C CYS A 23 8.56 -25.56 2.64
N ARG A 24 7.81 -26.54 2.14
CA ARG A 24 6.83 -27.29 2.92
C ARG A 24 7.45 -28.03 4.11
N ARG A 25 8.61 -28.66 3.92
CA ARG A 25 9.32 -29.38 5.01
C ARG A 25 9.84 -28.40 6.06
N THR A 26 10.42 -27.28 5.62
CA THR A 26 10.90 -26.21 6.50
C THR A 26 9.76 -25.65 7.36
N PHE A 27 8.64 -25.28 6.73
CA PHE A 27 7.50 -24.73 7.48
C PHE A 27 6.90 -25.74 8.48
N ARG A 28 6.74 -27.01 8.07
CA ARG A 28 6.22 -28.06 8.95
C ARG A 28 7.13 -28.32 10.17
N ARG A 29 8.44 -28.29 9.98
CA ARG A 29 9.43 -28.55 11.04
C ARG A 29 9.45 -27.41 12.06
N ASN A 30 9.48 -26.17 11.59
CA ASN A 30 9.69 -25.01 12.45
C ASN A 30 8.38 -24.47 13.04
N ASN A 31 7.23 -24.66 12.38
CA ASN A 31 5.96 -24.20 12.91
C ASN A 31 4.80 -25.15 12.58
N SER A 32 4.79 -26.31 13.26
CA SER A 32 3.79 -27.36 13.02
C SER A 32 2.34 -26.89 13.25
N THR A 33 2.13 -25.86 14.07
CA THR A 33 0.80 -25.31 14.38
C THR A 33 0.28 -24.48 13.21
N TYR A 34 1.00 -23.44 12.77
CA TYR A 34 0.58 -22.65 11.61
C TYR A 34 0.59 -23.49 10.32
N TYR A 35 1.50 -24.44 10.17
CA TYR A 35 1.45 -25.40 9.06
C TYR A 35 0.13 -26.18 9.04
N ALA A 36 -0.35 -26.64 10.22
CA ALA A 36 -1.61 -27.36 10.33
C ALA A 36 -2.83 -26.47 10.07
N LEU A 37 -2.79 -25.19 10.47
CA LEU A 37 -3.82 -24.18 10.20
C LEU A 37 -3.85 -23.77 8.72
N GLY A 38 -2.71 -23.70 8.04
CA GLY A 38 -2.64 -23.45 6.59
C GLY A 38 -3.35 -24.52 5.74
N HIS A 39 -3.63 -25.70 6.29
CA HIS A 39 -4.49 -26.70 5.64
C HIS A 39 -5.98 -26.31 5.58
N LEU A 40 -6.39 -25.27 6.29
CA LEU A 40 -7.73 -24.68 6.21
C LEU A 40 -7.87 -23.72 5.03
N LEU A 41 -6.77 -23.29 4.41
CA LEU A 41 -6.79 -22.46 3.19
C LEU A 41 -7.04 -23.31 1.93
N PRO A 42 -7.46 -22.71 0.81
CA PRO A 42 -7.64 -23.42 -0.47
C PRO A 42 -6.37 -24.15 -0.89
N ARG A 43 -6.51 -25.32 -1.54
CA ARG A 43 -5.33 -26.11 -1.96
C ARG A 43 -4.42 -25.35 -2.92
N ALA A 44 -4.97 -24.44 -3.72
CA ALA A 44 -4.25 -23.63 -4.70
C ALA A 44 -3.21 -22.67 -4.08
N VAL A 45 -3.50 -22.08 -2.91
CA VAL A 45 -2.61 -21.09 -2.27
C VAL A 45 -1.59 -21.71 -1.31
N ARG A 46 -1.77 -22.97 -0.89
CA ARG A 46 -0.90 -23.60 0.12
C ARG A 46 0.58 -23.61 -0.27
N PRO A 47 0.98 -23.91 -1.52
CA PRO A 47 2.38 -23.81 -1.91
C PRO A 47 2.95 -22.40 -1.75
N ALA A 48 2.19 -21.36 -2.12
CA ALA A 48 2.61 -19.97 -1.93
C ALA A 48 2.86 -19.64 -0.45
N VAL A 49 1.92 -20.04 0.42
CA VAL A 49 2.06 -19.93 1.87
C VAL A 49 3.32 -20.64 2.38
N TRP A 50 3.63 -21.83 1.87
CA TRP A 50 4.85 -22.55 2.28
C TRP A 50 6.11 -21.81 1.87
N ALA A 51 6.15 -21.23 0.67
CA ALA A 51 7.31 -20.46 0.20
C ALA A 51 7.54 -19.20 1.03
N LEU A 52 6.48 -18.43 1.32
CA LEU A 52 6.54 -17.24 2.17
C LEU A 52 7.04 -17.58 3.58
N ALA A 53 6.43 -18.58 4.22
CA ALA A 53 6.83 -19.00 5.56
C ALA A 53 8.26 -19.57 5.63
N ALA A 54 8.70 -20.27 4.58
CA ALA A 54 10.08 -20.78 4.51
C ALA A 54 11.10 -19.67 4.29
N ALA A 55 10.77 -18.66 3.47
CA ALA A 55 11.62 -17.49 3.27
C ALA A 55 11.80 -16.69 4.55
N ALA A 56 10.69 -16.40 5.26
CA ALA A 56 10.73 -15.76 6.58
C ALA A 56 11.66 -16.51 7.55
N ARG A 57 11.57 -17.85 7.56
CA ARG A 57 12.43 -18.66 8.42
C ARG A 57 13.91 -18.61 8.03
N VAL A 58 14.23 -18.68 6.73
CA VAL A 58 15.62 -18.60 6.27
C VAL A 58 16.23 -17.26 6.68
N MET A 59 15.48 -16.17 6.57
CA MET A 59 15.93 -14.85 7.00
C MET A 59 16.17 -14.78 8.52
N ASP A 60 15.24 -15.32 9.30
CA ASP A 60 15.39 -15.42 10.75
C ASP A 60 16.62 -16.25 11.15
N ASP A 61 16.83 -17.39 10.48
CA ASP A 61 18.01 -18.23 10.69
C ASP A 61 19.32 -17.50 10.34
N LEU A 62 19.33 -16.68 9.29
CA LEU A 62 20.50 -15.90 8.89
C LEU A 62 20.80 -14.76 9.88
N ALA A 63 19.76 -14.20 10.49
CA ALA A 63 19.87 -13.12 11.47
C ALA A 63 20.22 -13.60 12.89
N ASP A 64 19.81 -14.82 13.25
CA ASP A 64 19.94 -15.35 14.61
C ASP A 64 21.11 -16.33 14.79
N ASN A 65 21.46 -17.12 13.77
CA ASN A 65 22.45 -18.19 13.93
C ASN A 65 23.85 -17.79 13.46
N GLY A 66 24.87 -18.29 14.15
CA GLY A 66 26.29 -18.18 13.79
C GLY A 66 27.13 -17.52 14.89
N PRO A 67 28.45 -17.81 14.95
CA PRO A 67 29.35 -17.24 15.96
C PRO A 67 29.70 -15.77 15.71
N ASP A 68 29.25 -15.20 14.59
CA ASP A 68 29.71 -13.91 14.08
C ASP A 68 28.99 -12.70 14.70
N GLY A 69 29.67 -11.55 14.69
CA GLY A 69 29.18 -10.28 15.22
C GLY A 69 27.99 -9.69 14.46
N PRO A 70 27.32 -8.65 15.00
CA PRO A 70 26.13 -8.05 14.39
C PRO A 70 26.31 -7.62 12.92
N ARG A 71 27.52 -7.17 12.54
CA ARG A 71 27.84 -6.74 11.18
C ARG A 71 27.83 -7.90 10.19
N GLU A 72 28.41 -9.04 10.56
CA GLU A 72 28.44 -10.23 9.72
C GLU A 72 27.04 -10.83 9.53
N ARG A 73 26.21 -10.82 10.58
CA ARG A 73 24.81 -11.26 10.49
C ARG A 73 24.01 -10.37 9.52
N ALA A 74 24.14 -9.06 9.65
CA ALA A 74 23.54 -8.09 8.73
C ALA A 74 24.03 -8.28 7.28
N ALA A 75 25.31 -8.58 7.09
CA ALA A 75 25.87 -8.85 5.77
C ALA A 75 25.27 -10.10 5.10
N ARG A 76 25.00 -11.18 5.87
CA ARG A 76 24.35 -12.39 5.35
C ARG A 76 22.91 -12.14 4.91
N VAL A 77 22.15 -11.41 5.73
CA VAL A 77 20.78 -10.96 5.42
C VAL A 77 20.80 -10.13 4.12
N ALA A 78 21.70 -9.13 4.04
CA ALA A 78 21.84 -8.28 2.86
C ALA A 78 22.22 -9.08 1.59
N ALA A 79 23.13 -10.05 1.72
CA ALA A 79 23.55 -10.92 0.62
C ALA A 79 22.39 -11.79 0.11
N TRP A 80 21.58 -12.35 1.02
CA TRP A 80 20.41 -13.13 0.63
C TRP A 80 19.37 -12.26 -0.09
N SER A 81 19.09 -11.06 0.42
CA SER A 81 18.16 -10.10 -0.22
C SER A 81 18.65 -9.62 -1.59
N ALA A 82 19.96 -9.39 -1.75
CA ALA A 82 20.55 -9.05 -3.06
C ALA A 82 20.45 -10.21 -4.06
N ALA A 83 20.69 -11.45 -3.61
CA ALA A 83 20.51 -12.64 -4.43
C ALA A 83 19.04 -12.82 -4.83
N TYR A 84 18.11 -12.59 -3.90
CA TYR A 84 16.68 -12.64 -4.17
C TYR A 84 16.22 -11.63 -5.24
N ARG A 85 16.64 -10.36 -5.16
CA ARG A 85 16.39 -9.36 -6.22
C ARG A 85 16.86 -9.83 -7.59
N THR A 86 18.08 -10.35 -7.64
CA THR A 86 18.67 -10.88 -8.88
C THR A 86 17.84 -12.05 -9.42
N ASP A 87 17.43 -12.95 -8.55
CA ASP A 87 16.62 -14.12 -8.90
C ASP A 87 15.21 -13.72 -9.35
N LEU A 88 14.60 -12.68 -8.76
CA LEU A 88 13.32 -12.11 -9.19
C LEU A 88 13.38 -11.58 -10.62
N HIS A 89 14.40 -10.79 -10.94
CA HIS A 89 14.62 -10.28 -12.30
C HIS A 89 14.84 -11.42 -13.31
N ARG A 90 15.61 -12.44 -12.93
CA ARG A 90 15.83 -13.63 -13.78
C ARG A 90 14.60 -14.52 -13.89
N GLY A 91 13.72 -14.49 -12.90
CA GLY A 91 12.55 -15.35 -12.82
C GLY A 91 12.81 -16.77 -12.35
N ASP A 92 14.03 -17.10 -11.92
CA ASP A 92 14.43 -18.40 -11.37
C ASP A 92 15.61 -18.21 -10.39
N SER A 93 15.83 -19.20 -9.53
CA SER A 93 16.95 -19.22 -8.59
C SER A 93 17.61 -20.60 -8.56
N PRO A 94 18.94 -20.71 -8.34
CA PRO A 94 19.57 -21.97 -7.98
C PRO A 94 19.13 -22.45 -6.59
N ASP A 95 18.81 -21.55 -5.67
CA ASP A 95 18.36 -21.87 -4.32
C ASP A 95 16.89 -22.36 -4.34
N PRO A 96 16.57 -23.50 -3.71
CA PRO A 96 15.23 -24.08 -3.76
C PRO A 96 14.15 -23.24 -3.07
N VAL A 97 14.50 -22.47 -2.02
CA VAL A 97 13.54 -21.61 -1.30
C VAL A 97 13.30 -20.33 -2.08
N ARG A 98 14.36 -19.65 -2.53
CA ARG A 98 14.24 -18.45 -3.40
C ARG A 98 13.56 -18.79 -4.71
N ARG A 99 13.80 -19.96 -5.32
CA ARG A 99 13.08 -20.39 -6.52
C ARG A 99 11.56 -20.43 -6.30
N ALA A 100 11.14 -21.07 -5.21
CA ALA A 100 9.72 -21.16 -4.86
C ALA A 100 9.15 -19.77 -4.52
N LEU A 101 9.93 -18.92 -3.85
CA LEU A 101 9.52 -17.56 -3.50
C LEU A 101 9.38 -16.66 -4.74
N VAL A 102 10.37 -16.66 -5.65
CA VAL A 102 10.34 -15.92 -6.92
C VAL A 102 9.13 -16.33 -7.73
N HIS A 103 8.90 -17.64 -7.89
CA HIS A 103 7.71 -18.13 -8.55
C HIS A 103 6.45 -17.64 -7.84
N THR A 104 6.32 -17.81 -6.52
CA THR A 104 5.17 -17.32 -5.75
C THR A 104 4.91 -15.83 -5.98
N VAL A 105 5.93 -14.97 -5.84
CA VAL A 105 5.77 -13.52 -5.96
C VAL A 105 5.31 -13.14 -7.37
N ARG A 106 5.88 -13.76 -8.40
CA ARG A 106 5.52 -13.49 -9.80
C ARG A 106 4.15 -14.04 -10.17
N THR A 107 3.84 -15.29 -9.78
CA THR A 107 2.52 -15.91 -10.01
C THR A 107 1.44 -15.04 -9.38
N TRP A 108 1.58 -14.73 -8.10
CA TRP A 108 0.51 -14.12 -7.31
C TRP A 108 0.53 -12.59 -7.32
N GLY A 109 1.47 -11.98 -8.04
CA GLY A 109 1.59 -10.52 -8.15
C GLY A 109 1.80 -9.85 -6.80
N LEU A 110 2.59 -10.46 -5.93
CA LEU A 110 2.94 -9.90 -4.63
C LEU A 110 4.01 -8.81 -4.82
N SER A 111 3.97 -7.75 -4.02
CA SER A 111 4.98 -6.68 -4.07
C SER A 111 6.34 -7.22 -3.62
N PRO A 112 7.39 -7.14 -4.45
CA PRO A 112 8.75 -7.47 -4.03
C PRO A 112 9.27 -6.55 -2.93
N GLY A 113 8.87 -5.27 -2.97
CA GLY A 113 9.26 -4.25 -2.01
C GLY A 113 8.77 -4.54 -0.59
N ASP A 114 7.53 -5.05 -0.44
CA ASP A 114 6.94 -5.39 0.86
C ASP A 114 7.70 -6.54 1.55
N LEU A 115 8.32 -7.42 0.76
CA LEU A 115 9.14 -8.51 1.30
C LEU A 115 10.56 -7.99 1.61
N GLU A 116 11.14 -7.16 0.74
CA GLU A 116 12.51 -6.67 0.86
C GLU A 116 12.73 -5.59 1.93
N SER A 117 11.80 -4.64 2.08
CA SER A 117 11.89 -3.57 3.10
C SER A 117 11.88 -4.17 4.50
N VAL A 118 11.00 -5.13 4.73
CA VAL A 118 10.87 -5.91 5.97
C VAL A 118 12.13 -6.72 6.25
N PHE A 119 12.71 -7.36 5.23
CA PHE A 119 13.97 -8.09 5.38
C PHE A 119 15.18 -7.20 5.69
N ALA A 120 15.15 -5.92 5.28
CA ALA A 120 16.27 -5.02 5.48
C ALA A 120 16.15 -4.18 6.76
N GLU A 121 14.94 -3.85 7.18
CA GLU A 121 14.66 -3.02 8.36
C GLU A 121 14.65 -3.84 9.66
N GLN A 122 14.04 -5.04 9.64
CA GLN A 122 13.93 -5.94 10.80
C GLN A 122 15.29 -6.38 11.38
N TYR A 123 16.33 -6.40 10.55
CA TYR A 123 17.63 -6.99 10.90
C TYR A 123 18.80 -6.00 10.88
N ARG A 124 18.50 -4.68 10.79
CA ARG A 124 19.49 -3.59 10.93
C ARG A 124 19.60 -3.03 12.34
N ASP A 125 18.69 -3.38 13.26
CA ASP A 125 18.61 -2.76 14.59
C ASP A 125 19.83 -3.08 15.49
N PRO A 126 20.62 -2.07 15.91
CA PRO A 126 21.70 -2.22 16.89
C PRO A 126 21.21 -2.40 18.35
N GLY A 127 19.91 -2.20 18.65
CA GLY A 127 19.29 -2.32 19.98
C GLY A 127 18.59 -3.66 20.25
N ARG A 128 18.92 -4.70 19.49
CA ARG A 128 18.29 -6.03 19.52
C ARG A 128 18.25 -6.60 20.96
N GLY A 129 17.09 -6.47 21.62
CA GLY A 129 16.88 -6.95 23.00
C GLY A 129 16.34 -5.91 23.98
N ALA A 130 16.38 -4.62 23.62
CA ALA A 130 15.75 -3.57 24.41
C ALA A 130 14.22 -3.68 24.36
N PRO A 131 13.52 -3.33 25.46
CA PRO A 131 12.07 -3.26 25.46
C PRO A 131 11.58 -2.19 24.48
N HIS A 132 10.55 -2.52 23.72
CA HIS A 132 9.95 -1.67 22.69
C HIS A 132 8.92 -0.72 23.32
N THR A 133 8.68 0.45 22.76
CA THR A 133 7.39 1.13 23.00
C THR A 133 6.23 0.32 22.38
N TRP A 134 4.97 0.53 22.79
CA TRP A 134 3.82 -0.09 22.12
C TRP A 134 3.79 0.23 20.63
N ARG A 135 4.18 1.46 20.25
CA ARG A 135 4.27 1.87 18.86
C ARG A 135 5.33 1.06 18.12
N GLU A 136 6.54 0.97 18.65
CA GLU A 136 7.63 0.17 18.05
C GLU A 136 7.28 -1.31 17.99
N TRP A 137 6.62 -1.85 19.01
CA TRP A 137 6.15 -3.23 19.01
C TRP A 137 5.06 -3.46 17.93
N ILE A 138 4.13 -2.52 17.75
CA ILE A 138 3.11 -2.61 16.69
C ILE A 138 3.76 -2.56 15.30
N ASP A 139 4.73 -1.68 15.10
CA ASP A 139 5.44 -1.55 13.82
C ASP A 139 6.29 -2.80 13.55
N TYR A 140 6.98 -3.32 14.56
CA TYR A 140 7.65 -4.61 14.51
C TYR A 140 6.68 -5.76 14.17
N SER A 141 5.54 -5.84 14.86
CA SER A 141 4.50 -6.86 14.62
C SER A 141 3.96 -6.82 13.19
N ARG A 142 3.71 -5.61 12.66
CA ARG A 142 3.32 -5.43 11.25
C ARG A 142 4.40 -5.92 10.30
N SER A 143 5.65 -5.58 10.58
CA SER A 143 6.81 -6.03 9.80
C SER A 143 6.96 -7.56 9.82
N VAL A 144 6.90 -8.22 10.97
CA VAL A 144 6.99 -9.69 11.06
C VAL A 144 5.84 -10.37 10.30
N ASN A 145 4.62 -9.86 10.50
CA ASN A 145 3.43 -10.45 9.89
C ASN A 145 3.28 -10.12 8.41
N SER A 146 4.01 -9.15 7.87
CA SER A 146 3.90 -8.74 6.46
C SER A 146 4.36 -9.85 5.50
N VAL A 147 5.35 -10.66 5.89
CA VAL A 147 5.98 -11.69 5.03
C VAL A 147 5.04 -12.85 4.73
N TYR A 148 4.13 -13.17 5.65
CA TYR A 148 3.22 -14.32 5.51
C TYR A 148 1.77 -13.98 5.85
N GLY A 149 1.50 -13.49 7.06
CA GLY A 149 0.14 -13.27 7.56
C GLY A 149 -0.64 -12.29 6.69
N SER A 150 -0.07 -11.11 6.43
CA SER A 150 -0.70 -10.04 5.64
C SER A 150 -0.98 -10.43 4.18
N GLN A 151 -0.26 -11.43 3.65
CA GLN A 151 -0.38 -11.86 2.25
C GLN A 151 -1.56 -12.79 2.02
N ILE A 152 -2.15 -13.37 3.07
CA ILE A 152 -3.27 -14.32 2.93
C ILE A 152 -4.49 -13.68 2.24
N PRO A 153 -4.97 -12.48 2.64
CA PRO A 153 -6.04 -11.80 1.92
C PRO A 153 -5.71 -11.49 0.45
N ALA A 154 -4.46 -11.11 0.14
CA ALA A 154 -4.02 -10.86 -1.23
C ALA A 154 -4.08 -12.14 -2.07
N LEU A 155 -3.56 -13.27 -1.55
CA LEU A 155 -3.62 -14.57 -2.22
C LEU A 155 -5.05 -15.04 -2.49
N LEU A 156 -5.96 -14.85 -1.53
CA LEU A 156 -7.38 -15.18 -1.69
C LEU A 156 -8.07 -14.25 -2.70
N SER A 157 -7.75 -12.96 -2.70
CA SER A 157 -8.27 -12.00 -3.69
C SER A 157 -7.89 -12.38 -5.12
N ARG A 158 -6.67 -12.88 -5.32
CA ARG A 158 -6.20 -13.39 -6.63
C ARG A 158 -6.87 -14.70 -7.06
N LEU A 159 -7.57 -15.40 -6.15
CA LEU A 159 -8.46 -16.52 -6.49
C LEU A 159 -9.89 -16.07 -6.82
N GLY A 160 -10.14 -14.77 -6.98
CA GLY A 160 -11.46 -14.21 -7.30
C GLY A 160 -12.34 -13.94 -6.08
N LEU A 161 -11.78 -13.96 -4.86
CA LEU A 161 -12.52 -13.72 -3.62
C LEU A 161 -12.34 -12.26 -3.16
N SER A 162 -13.35 -11.40 -3.35
CA SER A 162 -13.25 -9.99 -2.97
C SER A 162 -13.16 -9.80 -1.44
N LEU A 163 -11.95 -9.57 -0.92
CA LEU A 163 -11.68 -9.29 0.49
C LEU A 163 -11.37 -7.80 0.77
N VAL A 164 -10.96 -7.07 -0.26
CA VAL A 164 -10.37 -5.72 -0.15
C VAL A 164 -11.42 -4.60 -0.05
N ALA A 165 -12.70 -4.90 -0.32
CA ALA A 165 -13.76 -3.89 -0.41
C ALA A 165 -14.22 -3.27 0.94
N HIS A 166 -13.64 -3.65 2.08
CA HIS A 166 -14.10 -3.18 3.40
C HIS A 166 -12.93 -2.77 4.30
N ALA A 167 -12.62 -1.47 4.39
CA ALA A 167 -11.56 -0.93 5.24
C ALA A 167 -11.63 -1.44 6.70
N ARG A 168 -12.84 -1.55 7.26
CA ARG A 168 -13.08 -2.13 8.61
C ARG A 168 -12.63 -3.59 8.74
N HIS A 169 -12.76 -4.40 7.68
CA HIS A 169 -12.28 -5.79 7.71
C HIS A 169 -10.75 -5.85 7.72
N MET A 170 -10.07 -4.94 7.03
CA MET A 170 -8.60 -4.90 7.03
C MET A 170 -8.03 -4.40 8.36
N GLU A 171 -8.68 -3.40 8.98
CA GLU A 171 -8.32 -2.95 10.33
C GLU A 171 -8.51 -4.07 11.37
N ALA A 172 -9.64 -4.78 11.33
CA ALA A 172 -9.89 -5.94 12.17
C ALA A 172 -8.85 -7.06 11.90
N TYR A 173 -8.46 -7.28 10.63
CA TYR A 173 -7.45 -8.27 10.27
C TYR A 173 -6.06 -7.93 10.81
N HIS A 174 -5.66 -6.67 10.76
CA HIS A 174 -4.40 -6.20 11.32
C HIS A 174 -4.38 -6.31 12.84
N THR A 175 -5.48 -5.92 13.50
CA THR A 175 -5.66 -6.11 14.96
C THR A 175 -5.58 -7.60 15.32
N TRP A 176 -6.21 -8.46 14.52
CA TRP A 176 -6.13 -9.90 14.68
C TRP A 176 -4.69 -10.43 14.58
N LEU A 177 -3.91 -9.96 13.60
CA LEU A 177 -2.49 -10.30 13.48
C LEU A 177 -1.65 -9.81 14.66
N GLN A 178 -1.98 -8.66 15.27
CA GLN A 178 -1.34 -8.23 16.52
C GLN A 178 -1.61 -9.21 17.65
N GLY A 179 -2.85 -9.73 17.76
CA GLY A 179 -3.19 -10.79 18.73
C GLY A 179 -2.42 -12.09 18.49
N VAL A 180 -2.16 -12.45 17.23
CA VAL A 180 -1.29 -13.57 16.85
C VAL A 180 0.13 -13.34 17.35
N GLN A 181 0.74 -12.19 17.04
CA GLN A 181 2.11 -11.86 17.44
C GLN A 181 2.27 -11.84 18.96
N LEU A 182 1.39 -11.15 19.69
CA LEU A 182 1.46 -11.07 21.14
C LEU A 182 1.33 -12.45 21.81
N THR A 183 0.58 -13.37 21.19
CA THR A 183 0.51 -14.76 21.67
C THR A 183 1.84 -15.49 21.51
N ASP A 184 2.50 -15.33 20.37
CA ASP A 184 3.79 -15.96 20.11
C ASP A 184 4.87 -15.35 21.02
N ASP A 185 4.89 -14.02 21.21
CA ASP A 185 5.82 -13.34 22.14
C ASP A 185 5.69 -13.85 23.58
N LEU A 186 4.46 -14.07 24.05
CA LEU A 186 4.21 -14.63 25.37
C LEU A 186 4.60 -16.12 25.46
N GLU A 187 4.37 -16.92 24.41
CA GLU A 187 4.73 -18.34 24.38
C GLU A 187 6.24 -18.55 24.36
N ASP A 188 6.95 -17.68 23.64
CA ASP A 188 8.39 -17.77 23.39
C ASP A 188 9.22 -16.88 24.35
N LEU A 189 8.58 -16.23 25.35
CA LEU A 189 9.23 -15.37 26.35
C LEU A 189 10.48 -16.02 26.99
N HIS A 190 10.42 -17.30 27.36
CA HIS A 190 11.58 -18.01 27.92
C HIS A 190 12.81 -18.09 27.00
N GLU A 191 12.59 -18.18 25.68
CA GLU A 191 13.65 -18.21 24.67
C GLU A 191 14.24 -16.81 24.48
N ASP A 192 13.38 -15.78 24.44
CA ASP A 192 13.83 -14.39 24.34
C ASP A 192 14.69 -13.99 25.56
N LEU A 193 14.25 -14.35 26.77
CA LEU A 193 15.04 -14.15 27.99
C LEU A 193 16.35 -14.96 27.99
N ALA A 194 16.37 -16.15 27.37
CA ALA A 194 17.60 -16.93 27.22
C ALA A 194 18.61 -16.27 26.27
N ARG A 195 18.13 -15.45 25.34
CA ARG A 195 18.96 -14.63 24.44
C ARG A 195 19.32 -13.27 25.02
N GLY A 196 18.87 -12.95 26.24
CA GLY A 196 19.10 -11.64 26.85
C GLY A 196 18.16 -10.54 26.33
N HIS A 197 17.01 -10.91 25.78
CA HIS A 197 16.07 -9.96 25.17
C HIS A 197 14.79 -9.85 26.00
N VAL A 198 14.36 -8.62 26.26
CA VAL A 198 13.04 -8.31 26.83
C VAL A 198 12.24 -7.59 25.76
N ARG A 199 11.46 -8.32 24.97
CA ARG A 199 10.70 -7.76 23.81
C ARG A 199 9.32 -7.21 24.16
N LEU A 200 8.92 -7.33 25.43
CA LEU A 200 7.63 -6.82 25.88
C LEU A 200 7.62 -5.28 25.90
N PRO A 201 6.47 -4.64 25.65
CA PRO A 201 6.43 -3.18 25.58
C PRO A 201 6.76 -2.49 26.91
N VAL A 202 7.61 -1.45 26.88
CA VAL A 202 8.06 -0.67 28.05
C VAL A 202 6.87 -0.14 28.83
N GLU A 203 5.87 0.43 28.16
CA GLU A 203 4.71 1.00 28.83
C GLU A 203 3.89 -0.09 29.53
N ALA A 204 3.91 -1.33 29.02
CA ALA A 204 3.28 -2.45 29.73
C ALA A 204 4.09 -2.86 30.96
N LEU A 205 5.42 -2.85 30.88
CA LEU A 205 6.29 -3.11 32.03
C LEU A 205 6.07 -2.04 33.11
N GLU A 206 6.04 -0.76 32.73
CA GLU A 206 5.80 0.38 33.61
C GLU A 206 4.41 0.36 34.24
N GLU A 207 3.35 0.05 33.47
CA GLU A 207 1.96 -0.05 33.95
C GLU A 207 1.83 -1.01 35.15
N PHE A 208 2.61 -2.09 35.16
CA PHE A 208 2.58 -3.10 36.21
C PHE A 208 3.75 -3.00 37.19
N GLY A 209 4.65 -2.03 37.04
CA GLY A 209 5.83 -1.87 37.90
C GLY A 209 6.82 -3.03 37.79
N VAL A 210 6.95 -3.64 36.60
CA VAL A 210 7.88 -4.74 36.33
C VAL A 210 9.16 -4.17 35.72
N SER A 211 10.33 -4.47 36.30
CA SER A 211 11.60 -4.11 35.67
C SER A 211 12.01 -5.13 34.61
N ALA A 212 12.70 -4.67 33.55
CA ALA A 212 13.29 -5.57 32.56
C ALA A 212 14.33 -6.52 33.21
N ASP A 213 15.05 -6.05 34.23
CA ASP A 213 16.03 -6.83 34.99
C ASP A 213 15.38 -7.99 35.76
N ASP A 214 14.18 -7.79 36.32
CA ASP A 214 13.44 -8.86 37.01
C ASP A 214 13.05 -9.99 36.04
N LEU A 215 12.60 -9.62 34.83
CA LEU A 215 12.30 -10.60 33.78
C LEU A 215 13.57 -11.32 33.33
N GLN A 216 14.67 -10.58 33.14
CA GLN A 216 15.95 -11.13 32.70
C GLN A 216 16.56 -12.07 33.76
N ALA A 217 16.40 -11.75 35.05
CA ALA A 217 16.73 -12.61 36.19
C ALA A 217 15.77 -13.79 36.37
N ARG A 218 14.70 -13.85 35.57
CA ARG A 218 13.63 -14.87 35.64
C ARG A 218 12.90 -14.89 36.97
N HIS A 219 12.73 -13.73 37.60
CA HIS A 219 11.99 -13.58 38.85
C HIS A 219 10.49 -13.47 38.58
N TRP A 220 9.71 -14.40 39.15
CA TRP A 220 8.25 -14.37 39.08
C TRP A 220 7.66 -13.63 40.29
N THR A 221 7.37 -12.35 40.13
CA THR A 221 6.73 -11.51 41.15
C THR A 221 5.21 -11.43 40.92
N PRO A 222 4.41 -10.98 41.92
CA PRO A 222 2.99 -10.68 41.69
C PRO A 222 2.74 -9.67 40.57
N ALA A 223 3.66 -8.72 40.38
CA ALA A 223 3.62 -7.75 39.29
C ALA A 223 3.80 -8.42 37.92
N VAL A 224 4.74 -9.37 37.80
CA VAL A 224 4.95 -10.17 36.58
C VAL A 224 3.72 -11.04 36.27
N ASP A 225 3.11 -11.67 37.28
CA ASP A 225 1.86 -12.44 37.08
C ASP A 225 0.72 -11.53 36.56
N ALA A 226 0.55 -10.35 37.14
CA ALA A 226 -0.46 -9.37 36.73
C ALA A 226 -0.22 -8.88 35.29
N LEU A 227 1.02 -8.55 34.94
CA LEU A 227 1.44 -8.16 33.58
C LEU A 227 1.07 -9.26 32.57
N VAL A 228 1.49 -10.50 32.83
CA VAL A 228 1.24 -11.62 31.91
C VAL A 228 -0.26 -11.84 31.72
N ARG A 229 -1.07 -11.79 32.80
CA ARG A 229 -2.54 -11.88 32.69
C ARG A 229 -3.14 -10.75 31.87
N SER A 230 -2.66 -9.52 32.05
CA SER A 230 -3.11 -8.36 31.28
C SER A 230 -2.82 -8.52 29.78
N LEU A 231 -1.59 -8.92 29.44
CA LEU A 231 -1.17 -9.16 28.06
C LEU A 231 -1.93 -10.33 27.43
N VAL A 232 -2.18 -11.41 28.18
CA VAL A 232 -3.05 -12.51 27.72
C VAL A 232 -4.47 -12.01 27.45
N GLY A 233 -5.02 -11.18 28.34
CA GLY A 233 -6.34 -10.56 28.14
C GLY A 233 -6.39 -9.68 26.89
N ARG A 234 -5.34 -8.89 26.65
CA ARG A 234 -5.19 -8.06 25.44
C ARG A 234 -5.10 -8.92 24.18
N ALA A 235 -4.26 -9.96 24.17
CA ALA A 235 -4.14 -10.90 23.05
C ALA A 235 -5.48 -11.58 22.72
N ARG A 236 -6.26 -11.98 23.73
CA ARG A 236 -7.61 -12.56 23.52
C ARG A 236 -8.55 -11.58 22.82
N ARG A 237 -8.61 -10.32 23.27
CA ARG A 237 -9.45 -9.29 22.64
C ARG A 237 -9.03 -9.02 21.20
N TRP A 238 -7.74 -8.96 20.93
CA TRP A 238 -7.24 -8.78 19.56
C TRP A 238 -7.51 -9.98 18.67
N LEU A 239 -7.47 -11.21 19.20
CA LEU A 239 -7.84 -12.41 18.45
C LEU A 239 -9.35 -12.55 18.22
N ASP A 240 -10.18 -11.91 19.04
CA ASP A 240 -11.63 -11.93 18.94
C ASP A 240 -12.13 -10.72 18.12
N GLN A 241 -12.20 -10.90 16.80
CA GLN A 241 -12.64 -9.87 15.85
C GLN A 241 -13.91 -10.36 15.13
N PRO A 242 -15.12 -10.02 15.62
CA PRO A 242 -16.39 -10.50 15.07
C PRO A 242 -16.59 -10.17 13.58
N GLU A 243 -16.00 -9.07 13.11
CA GLU A 243 -16.03 -8.61 11.72
C GLU A 243 -15.40 -9.65 10.79
N LEU A 244 -14.34 -10.33 11.23
CA LEU A 244 -13.67 -11.37 10.44
C LEU A 244 -14.45 -12.68 10.37
N LEU A 245 -15.46 -12.84 11.23
CA LEU A 245 -16.31 -14.03 11.28
C LEU A 245 -17.54 -13.94 10.36
N HIS A 246 -17.91 -12.73 9.93
CA HIS A 246 -19.15 -12.45 9.19
C HIS A 246 -18.91 -11.80 7.81
N GLY A 247 -17.78 -12.13 7.17
CA GLY A 247 -17.39 -11.55 5.88
C GLY A 247 -17.80 -12.36 4.64
N PRO A 248 -17.56 -11.81 3.42
CA PRO A 248 -17.96 -12.41 2.14
C PRO A 248 -17.20 -13.69 1.78
N VAL A 249 -16.19 -14.08 2.57
CA VAL A 249 -15.38 -15.28 2.35
C VAL A 249 -15.48 -16.21 3.57
N PRO A 250 -16.50 -17.07 3.65
CA PRO A 250 -16.71 -17.95 4.80
C PRO A 250 -15.51 -18.86 5.11
N GLY A 251 -14.74 -19.25 4.10
CA GLY A 251 -13.55 -20.07 4.28
C GLY A 251 -12.41 -19.34 5.03
N LEU A 252 -12.32 -18.01 4.89
CA LEU A 252 -11.40 -17.19 5.68
C LEU A 252 -11.87 -17.11 7.14
N ALA A 253 -13.18 -16.96 7.38
CA ALA A 253 -13.73 -16.97 8.73
C ALA A 253 -13.41 -18.27 9.48
N VAL A 254 -13.48 -19.44 8.81
CA VAL A 254 -13.06 -20.72 9.40
C VAL A 254 -11.57 -20.73 9.77
N PHE A 255 -10.71 -20.19 8.89
CA PHE A 255 -9.28 -20.08 9.17
C PHE A 255 -8.97 -19.17 10.36
N VAL A 256 -9.55 -17.96 10.38
CA VAL A 256 -9.40 -16.97 11.46
C VAL A 256 -9.91 -17.55 12.79
N LYS A 257 -11.11 -18.11 12.80
CA LYS A 257 -11.74 -18.72 13.97
C LYS A 257 -10.91 -19.88 14.53
N ALA A 258 -10.51 -20.83 13.68
CA ALA A 258 -9.73 -21.98 14.13
C ALA A 258 -8.36 -21.56 14.67
N THR A 259 -7.74 -20.54 14.07
CA THR A 259 -6.49 -19.97 14.55
C THR A 259 -6.70 -19.31 15.91
N ALA A 260 -7.69 -18.43 16.07
CA ALA A 260 -8.02 -17.79 17.35
C ALA A 260 -8.32 -18.81 18.46
N GLN A 261 -9.01 -19.92 18.14
CA GLN A 261 -9.26 -21.01 19.10
C GLN A 261 -7.98 -21.73 19.51
N VAL A 262 -7.08 -22.04 18.56
CA VAL A 262 -5.80 -22.69 18.86
C VAL A 262 -4.89 -21.76 19.68
N LEU A 263 -4.85 -20.47 19.34
CA LEU A 263 -4.07 -19.48 20.08
C LEU A 263 -4.66 -19.20 21.46
N SER A 264 -5.97 -19.21 21.61
CA SER A 264 -6.62 -19.15 22.92
C SER A 264 -6.22 -20.32 23.83
N LEU A 265 -6.06 -21.54 23.27
CA LEU A 265 -5.51 -22.68 24.03
C LEU A 265 -4.04 -22.46 24.46
N ARG A 266 -3.24 -21.76 23.65
CA ARG A 266 -1.88 -21.34 24.01
C ARG A 266 -1.89 -20.34 25.14
N LEU A 267 -2.72 -19.30 25.04
CA LEU A 267 -2.88 -18.30 26.08
C LEU A 267 -3.35 -18.93 27.41
N CYS A 268 -4.28 -19.89 27.38
CA CYS A 268 -4.65 -20.66 28.58
C CYS A 268 -3.49 -21.54 29.11
N ALA A 269 -2.54 -21.96 28.28
CA ALA A 269 -1.35 -22.68 28.72
C ALA A 269 -0.31 -21.72 29.32
N VAL A 270 -0.16 -20.53 28.75
CA VAL A 270 0.67 -19.43 29.28
C VAL A 270 0.21 -19.05 30.69
N GLU A 271 -1.08 -18.74 30.89
CA GLU A 271 -1.62 -18.40 32.21
C GLU A 271 -1.44 -19.52 33.25
N ARG A 272 -1.61 -20.79 32.84
CA ARG A 272 -1.44 -21.93 33.73
C ARG A 272 0.02 -22.27 34.03
N ALA A 273 0.96 -21.81 33.20
CA ALA A 273 2.38 -22.07 33.42
C ALA A 273 2.91 -21.30 34.63
N GLY A 274 2.35 -20.11 34.92
CA GLY A 274 2.81 -19.23 35.99
C GLY A 274 4.31 -18.99 35.89
N ALA A 275 5.03 -19.09 37.02
CA ALA A 275 6.49 -18.95 37.07
C ALA A 275 7.26 -19.83 36.08
N ALA A 276 6.73 -21.01 35.71
CA ALA A 276 7.40 -21.87 34.74
C ALA A 276 7.48 -21.26 33.34
N LEU A 277 6.66 -20.25 33.03
CA LEU A 277 6.67 -19.51 31.77
C LEU A 277 8.04 -18.88 31.50
N LEU A 278 8.73 -18.41 32.53
CA LEU A 278 10.04 -17.77 32.38
C LEU A 278 11.16 -18.78 32.09
N HIS A 279 10.92 -20.08 32.18
CA HIS A 279 11.96 -21.12 32.04
C HIS A 279 11.72 -22.10 30.89
N ARG A 280 10.47 -22.30 30.47
CA ARG A 280 10.13 -23.30 29.45
C ARG A 280 8.87 -22.94 28.70
N ARG A 281 8.80 -23.38 27.45
CA ARG A 281 7.60 -23.29 26.62
C ARG A 281 6.40 -24.01 27.28
N PRO A 282 5.22 -23.36 27.37
CA PRO A 282 3.99 -24.00 27.81
C PRO A 282 3.58 -25.19 26.92
N ARG A 283 3.05 -26.26 27.52
CA ARG A 283 2.59 -27.45 26.77
C ARG A 283 1.15 -27.31 26.32
N LEU A 284 0.92 -27.50 25.03
CA LEU A 284 -0.42 -27.47 24.45
C LEU A 284 -1.19 -28.78 24.65
N PRO A 285 -2.49 -28.73 25.03
CA PRO A 285 -3.33 -29.92 25.05
C PRO A 285 -3.54 -30.45 23.62
N TRP A 286 -2.82 -31.50 23.26
CA TRP A 286 -2.81 -32.06 21.91
C TRP A 286 -4.22 -32.47 21.44
N ALA A 287 -5.05 -33.01 22.35
CA ALA A 287 -6.39 -33.48 22.05
C ALA A 287 -7.33 -32.33 21.67
N ALA A 288 -7.28 -31.22 22.41
CA ALA A 288 -8.08 -30.03 22.13
C ALA A 288 -7.67 -29.37 20.81
N ARG A 289 -6.35 -29.23 20.58
CA ARG A 289 -5.81 -28.76 19.29
C ARG A 289 -6.26 -29.66 18.13
N ARG A 290 -6.19 -30.98 18.30
CA ARG A 290 -6.62 -31.94 17.26
C ARG A 290 -8.11 -31.76 16.95
N ARG A 291 -8.97 -31.64 17.96
CA ARG A 291 -10.42 -31.46 17.79
C ARG A 291 -10.76 -30.18 17.01
N ILE A 292 -10.12 -29.06 17.33
CA ILE A 292 -10.30 -27.79 16.60
C ILE A 292 -9.90 -27.96 15.14
N LEU A 293 -8.70 -28.48 14.89
CA LEU A 293 -8.16 -28.64 13.53
C LEU A 293 -8.96 -29.64 12.69
N THR A 294 -9.44 -30.75 13.27
CA THR A 294 -10.26 -31.73 12.52
C THR A 294 -11.60 -31.14 12.13
N ARG A 295 -12.27 -30.42 13.04
CA ARG A 295 -13.53 -29.73 12.75
C ARG A 295 -13.34 -28.66 11.68
N GLY A 296 -12.37 -27.78 11.87
CA GLY A 296 -12.06 -26.71 10.91
C GLY A 296 -11.71 -27.26 9.53
N ARG A 297 -10.98 -28.39 9.46
CA ARG A 297 -10.64 -29.03 8.16
C ARG A 297 -11.87 -29.57 7.44
N ALA A 298 -12.81 -30.16 8.15
CA ALA A 298 -14.05 -30.65 7.56
C ALA A 298 -14.87 -29.46 7.01
N GLU A 299 -15.05 -28.42 7.84
CA GLU A 299 -15.80 -27.21 7.50
C GLU A 299 -15.17 -26.47 6.31
N ALA A 300 -13.86 -26.20 6.35
CA ALA A 300 -13.13 -25.57 5.26
C ALA A 300 -13.15 -26.42 3.98
N ALA A 301 -13.07 -27.75 4.08
CA ALA A 301 -13.13 -28.62 2.91
C ALA A 301 -14.48 -28.51 2.18
N ILE A 302 -15.59 -28.44 2.93
CA ILE A 302 -16.93 -28.24 2.36
C ILE A 302 -17.03 -26.85 1.73
N ILE A 303 -16.65 -25.80 2.46
CA ILE A 303 -16.74 -24.42 1.97
C ILE A 303 -15.91 -24.24 0.68
N TRP A 304 -14.64 -24.67 0.67
CA TRP A 304 -13.81 -24.53 -0.52
C TRP A 304 -14.17 -25.46 -1.67
N TRP A 305 -14.98 -26.50 -1.41
CA TRP A 305 -15.57 -27.30 -2.48
C TRP A 305 -16.76 -26.59 -3.15
N LEU A 306 -17.54 -25.83 -2.38
CA LEU A 306 -18.68 -25.05 -2.86
C LEU A 306 -18.29 -23.67 -3.41
N THR A 307 -17.13 -23.14 -3.03
CA THR A 307 -16.70 -21.80 -3.43
C THR A 307 -16.07 -21.85 -4.84
N PRO A 308 -16.59 -21.10 -5.82
CA PRO A 308 -15.97 -21.01 -7.14
C PRO A 308 -14.66 -20.21 -7.00
N LEU A 309 -13.53 -20.87 -7.26
CA LEU A 309 -12.21 -20.24 -7.22
C LEU A 309 -11.68 -20.11 -8.65
N SER A 310 -11.16 -18.93 -8.99
CA SER A 310 -10.38 -18.76 -10.21
C SER A 310 -9.13 -19.64 -10.17
N PRO A 311 -8.65 -20.14 -11.32
CA PRO A 311 -7.35 -20.80 -11.36
C PRO A 311 -6.26 -19.84 -10.88
N PRO A 312 -5.13 -20.35 -10.36
CA PRO A 312 -3.98 -19.52 -10.05
C PRO A 312 -3.61 -18.68 -11.29
N PRO A 313 -3.33 -17.37 -11.11
CA PRO A 313 -2.85 -16.53 -12.20
C PRO A 313 -1.62 -17.16 -12.89
N PRO A 314 -1.52 -17.09 -14.23
CA PRO A 314 -0.33 -17.58 -14.92
C PRO A 314 0.89 -16.76 -14.47
N VAL A 315 2.06 -17.41 -14.42
CA VAL A 315 3.32 -16.68 -14.21
C VAL A 315 3.50 -15.75 -15.42
N PRO A 316 3.58 -14.42 -15.22
CA PRO A 316 3.87 -13.52 -16.33
C PRO A 316 5.22 -13.92 -16.96
N PRO A 317 5.36 -13.85 -18.29
CA PRO A 317 6.63 -14.19 -18.94
C PRO A 317 7.77 -13.39 -18.30
N PRO A 318 9.00 -13.93 -18.21
CA PRO A 318 10.16 -13.09 -17.93
C PRO A 318 10.10 -11.96 -18.96
N VAL A 319 10.10 -10.71 -18.48
CA VAL A 319 10.18 -9.56 -19.35
C VAL A 319 11.41 -9.81 -20.21
N ALA A 320 11.21 -10.12 -21.49
CA ALA A 320 12.32 -10.25 -22.42
C ALA A 320 13.08 -8.94 -22.26
N ALA A 321 14.40 -9.02 -22.06
CA ALA A 321 15.21 -7.84 -22.02
C ALA A 321 14.97 -7.10 -23.34
N HIS A 322 14.09 -6.09 -23.31
CA HIS A 322 14.20 -4.98 -24.22
C HIS A 322 15.65 -4.56 -24.05
N ARG A 323 16.44 -4.75 -25.11
CA ARG A 323 17.77 -4.14 -25.23
C ARG A 323 17.51 -2.63 -25.18
N GLY A 324 17.45 -2.10 -23.96
CA GLY A 324 16.85 -0.81 -23.61
C GLY A 324 16.49 -0.71 -22.12
N ALA A 325 16.04 -1.80 -21.48
CA ALA A 325 15.69 -1.86 -20.06
C ALA A 325 16.91 -2.16 -19.14
N GLY A 326 18.11 -1.86 -19.61
CA GLY A 326 19.37 -1.93 -18.85
C GLY A 326 19.71 -0.63 -18.10
N ARG A 327 18.79 0.35 -18.08
CA ARG A 327 18.86 1.50 -17.18
C ARG A 327 17.75 1.40 -16.15
N LEU A 328 17.83 0.40 -15.27
CA LEU A 328 17.26 0.57 -13.94
C LEU A 328 18.10 1.63 -13.24
N LEU A 329 17.52 2.82 -13.12
CA LEU A 329 17.79 3.85 -12.10
C LEU A 329 19.19 3.76 -11.48
N GLY A 330 20.20 4.14 -12.27
CA GLY A 330 21.25 4.94 -11.67
C GLY A 330 20.56 6.20 -11.17
N SER A 331 20.69 6.51 -9.89
CA SER A 331 20.21 7.76 -9.33
C SER A 331 20.60 8.88 -10.29
N ARG A 332 19.63 9.46 -11.03
CA ARG A 332 19.90 10.65 -11.84
C ARG A 332 19.96 11.82 -10.87
N THR A 333 21.06 11.86 -10.10
CA THR A 333 21.51 13.00 -9.30
C THR A 333 22.11 14.09 -10.19
N ALA A 334 22.24 13.84 -11.49
CA ALA A 334 22.61 14.86 -12.46
C ALA A 334 21.44 15.84 -12.67
N PRO A 335 21.69 17.15 -12.65
CA PRO A 335 20.65 18.16 -12.89
C PRO A 335 20.00 17.93 -14.25
N LEU A 336 18.67 18.11 -14.31
CA LEU A 336 17.92 18.04 -15.57
C LEU A 336 18.48 19.05 -16.57
N ALA A 337 18.49 18.65 -17.85
CA ALA A 337 18.82 19.57 -18.93
C ALA A 337 17.85 20.78 -18.93
N PRO A 338 18.27 21.94 -19.48
CA PRO A 338 17.40 23.08 -19.68
C PRO A 338 16.09 22.66 -20.37
N PRO A 339 14.94 23.24 -19.99
CA PRO A 339 13.68 22.82 -20.57
C PRO A 339 13.59 23.22 -22.04
N VAL A 340 12.99 22.38 -22.85
CA VAL A 340 12.69 22.66 -24.26
C VAL A 340 11.30 23.31 -24.36
N PRO A 341 11.07 24.22 -25.33
CA PRO A 341 9.75 24.78 -25.54
C PRO A 341 8.74 23.70 -25.94
N PRO A 342 7.45 23.85 -25.58
CA PRO A 342 6.41 22.93 -25.99
C PRO A 342 6.31 22.86 -27.51
N ARG A 343 5.99 21.67 -28.03
CA ARG A 343 5.83 21.44 -29.47
C ARG A 343 4.51 22.07 -29.93
N PRO A 344 4.49 22.81 -31.05
CA PRO A 344 3.27 23.44 -31.56
C PRO A 344 2.24 22.38 -31.97
N HIS A 345 0.96 22.70 -31.83
CA HIS A 345 -0.12 21.81 -32.26
C HIS A 345 -0.04 21.55 -33.78
N PRO A 346 -0.30 20.32 -34.27
CA PRO A 346 -0.24 19.98 -35.70
C PRO A 346 -1.13 20.84 -36.60
N SER A 347 -2.24 21.37 -36.08
CA SER A 347 -3.13 22.26 -36.84
C SER A 347 -2.59 23.69 -37.01
N GLY A 348 -1.46 24.03 -36.38
CA GLY A 348 -0.93 25.40 -36.34
C GLY A 348 -1.67 26.35 -35.39
N ALA A 349 -2.64 25.85 -34.62
CA ALA A 349 -3.36 26.66 -33.64
C ALA A 349 -2.40 27.22 -32.56
N ARG A 350 -2.81 28.33 -31.95
CA ARG A 350 -2.09 29.03 -30.88
C ARG A 350 -3.05 29.31 -29.74
N PRO A 351 -2.55 29.43 -28.49
CA PRO A 351 -3.39 29.80 -27.37
C PRO A 351 -4.07 31.16 -27.63
N PRO A 352 -5.32 31.35 -27.19
CA PRO A 352 -5.99 32.64 -27.21
C PRO A 352 -5.18 33.68 -26.42
N ASP A 353 -5.31 34.94 -26.81
CA ASP A 353 -4.75 36.05 -26.03
C ASP A 353 -5.64 36.30 -24.80
N PHE A 354 -5.18 35.88 -23.63
CA PHE A 354 -5.89 36.06 -22.37
C PHE A 354 -5.52 37.42 -21.78
N ALA A 355 -6.53 38.28 -21.54
CA ALA A 355 -6.31 39.55 -20.86
C ALA A 355 -5.64 39.31 -19.49
N PRO A 356 -4.80 40.25 -18.99
CA PRO A 356 -4.12 40.11 -17.71
C PRO A 356 -5.11 39.78 -16.57
N GLY A 357 -4.87 38.65 -15.88
CA GLY A 357 -5.72 38.18 -14.78
C GLY A 357 -6.99 37.41 -15.19
N ALA A 358 -7.24 37.22 -16.49
CA ALA A 358 -8.38 36.46 -17.01
C ALA A 358 -8.09 34.95 -17.15
N LEU A 359 -6.81 34.56 -17.23
CA LEU A 359 -6.39 33.15 -17.23
C LEU A 359 -6.66 32.53 -15.84
N PRO A 360 -7.26 31.32 -15.76
CA PRO A 360 -7.34 30.61 -14.49
C PRO A 360 -5.93 30.30 -13.97
N ARG A 361 -5.69 30.48 -12.68
CA ARG A 361 -4.42 30.10 -12.04
C ARG A 361 -4.30 28.59 -11.87
N HIS A 362 -5.43 27.93 -11.65
CA HIS A 362 -5.49 26.48 -11.44
C HIS A 362 -6.66 25.85 -12.18
N VAL A 363 -6.34 24.93 -13.09
CA VAL A 363 -7.32 24.07 -13.78
C VAL A 363 -7.24 22.65 -13.22
N ALA A 364 -8.37 22.08 -12.81
CA ALA A 364 -8.49 20.68 -12.40
C ALA A 364 -9.29 19.89 -13.43
N ILE A 365 -8.75 18.76 -13.92
CA ILE A 365 -9.37 17.98 -15.00
C ILE A 365 -9.75 16.58 -14.55
N VAL A 366 -11.03 16.22 -14.73
CA VAL A 366 -11.50 14.83 -14.68
C VAL A 366 -11.52 14.25 -16.09
N MET A 367 -10.54 13.41 -16.40
CA MET A 367 -10.30 12.77 -17.70
C MET A 367 -11.24 11.57 -17.94
N ASP A 368 -12.55 11.82 -18.02
CA ASP A 368 -13.57 10.78 -18.14
C ASP A 368 -13.92 10.48 -19.61
N GLY A 369 -14.45 9.27 -19.85
CA GLY A 369 -14.88 8.80 -21.17
C GLY A 369 -13.95 7.80 -21.85
N ASN A 370 -12.73 7.56 -21.35
CA ASN A 370 -11.75 6.64 -21.95
C ASN A 370 -12.34 5.26 -22.34
N GLY A 371 -12.98 4.60 -21.37
CA GLY A 371 -13.56 3.28 -21.61
C GLY A 371 -14.78 3.31 -22.54
N ARG A 372 -15.63 4.35 -22.44
CA ARG A 372 -16.81 4.52 -23.33
C ARG A 372 -16.37 4.79 -24.78
N TRP A 373 -15.34 5.61 -24.94
CA TRP A 373 -14.71 5.91 -26.23
C TRP A 373 -14.22 4.64 -26.94
N ALA A 374 -13.53 3.77 -26.21
CA ALA A 374 -13.02 2.51 -26.75
C ALA A 374 -14.16 1.55 -27.10
N THR A 375 -15.11 1.36 -26.18
CA THR A 375 -16.27 0.48 -26.41
C THR A 375 -17.12 0.94 -27.59
N GLY A 376 -17.34 2.25 -27.75
CA GLY A 376 -18.07 2.82 -28.90
C GLY A 376 -17.38 2.59 -30.25
N ARG A 377 -16.08 2.26 -30.24
CA ARG A 377 -15.27 1.95 -31.43
C ARG A 377 -14.96 0.45 -31.57
N GLY A 378 -15.55 -0.40 -30.73
CA GLY A 378 -15.27 -1.84 -30.72
C GLY A 378 -13.86 -2.22 -30.24
N LEU A 379 -13.18 -1.31 -29.54
CA LEU A 379 -11.82 -1.49 -29.03
C LEU A 379 -11.81 -1.93 -27.56
N PRO A 380 -10.75 -2.64 -27.11
CA PRO A 380 -10.51 -2.88 -25.69
C PRO A 380 -10.41 -1.57 -24.90
N ARG A 381 -10.93 -1.55 -23.66
CA ARG A 381 -10.90 -0.35 -22.80
C ARG A 381 -9.49 0.21 -22.57
N SER A 382 -8.47 -0.64 -22.58
CA SER A 382 -7.06 -0.25 -22.49
C SER A 382 -6.62 0.69 -23.61
N GLU A 383 -7.16 0.53 -24.82
CA GLU A 383 -6.85 1.43 -25.95
C GLU A 383 -7.37 2.84 -25.72
N GLY A 384 -8.55 2.96 -25.09
CA GLY A 384 -9.08 4.26 -24.69
C GLY A 384 -8.19 4.95 -23.67
N HIS A 385 -7.63 4.21 -22.71
CA HIS A 385 -6.70 4.76 -21.73
C HIS A 385 -5.34 5.15 -22.36
N ARG A 386 -4.85 4.38 -23.35
CA ARG A 386 -3.65 4.73 -24.11
C ARG A 386 -3.83 6.02 -24.90
N ALA A 387 -4.92 6.14 -25.65
CA ALA A 387 -5.26 7.38 -26.37
C ALA A 387 -5.48 8.56 -25.39
N GLY A 388 -6.03 8.29 -24.21
CA GLY A 388 -6.13 9.27 -23.14
C GLY A 388 -4.77 9.76 -22.60
N ALA A 389 -3.75 8.92 -22.57
CA ALA A 389 -2.39 9.36 -22.19
C ALA A 389 -1.78 10.29 -23.24
N GLU A 390 -2.09 10.08 -24.53
CA GLU A 390 -1.69 10.98 -25.62
C GLU A 390 -2.40 12.34 -25.52
N ALA A 391 -3.70 12.34 -25.25
CA ALA A 391 -4.46 13.57 -25.00
C ALA A 391 -3.88 14.37 -23.83
N LEU A 392 -3.50 13.71 -22.72
CA LEU A 392 -2.87 14.37 -21.58
C LEU A 392 -1.55 15.06 -21.96
N ARG A 393 -0.70 14.42 -22.77
CA ARG A 393 0.55 15.04 -23.25
C ARG A 393 0.27 16.32 -24.02
N ASP A 394 -0.69 16.28 -24.94
CA ASP A 394 -1.04 17.44 -25.75
C ASP A 394 -1.61 18.58 -24.89
N VAL A 395 -2.47 18.26 -23.93
CA VAL A 395 -3.01 19.21 -22.94
C VAL A 395 -1.90 19.83 -22.09
N VAL A 396 -0.86 19.08 -21.70
CA VAL A 396 0.30 19.62 -20.97
C VAL A 396 1.09 20.61 -21.83
N HIS A 397 1.32 20.31 -23.12
CA HIS A 397 1.90 21.29 -24.05
C HIS A 397 1.03 22.54 -24.17
N GLY A 398 -0.29 22.37 -24.28
CA GLY A 398 -1.25 23.47 -24.34
C GLY A 398 -1.26 24.37 -23.11
N ALA A 399 -1.15 23.76 -21.93
CA ALA A 399 -1.06 24.46 -20.66
C ALA A 399 0.22 25.31 -20.58
N LEU A 400 1.36 24.75 -20.99
CA LEU A 400 2.62 25.49 -21.07
C LEU A 400 2.56 26.63 -22.10
N GLU A 401 2.01 26.39 -23.30
CA GLU A 401 1.85 27.42 -24.34
C GLU A 401 0.97 28.58 -23.87
N ALA A 402 -0.08 28.29 -23.10
CA ALA A 402 -0.97 29.30 -22.53
C ALA A 402 -0.41 29.99 -21.27
N GLY A 403 0.71 29.51 -20.71
CA GLY A 403 1.26 30.02 -19.45
C GLY A 403 0.41 29.66 -18.22
N LEU A 404 -0.28 28.53 -18.24
CA LEU A 404 -1.08 28.05 -17.11
C LEU A 404 -0.17 27.69 -15.92
N PRO A 405 -0.37 28.26 -14.72
CA PRO A 405 0.52 27.99 -13.59
C PRO A 405 0.32 26.60 -12.94
N HIS A 406 -0.94 26.18 -12.75
CA HIS A 406 -1.27 24.90 -12.11
C HIS A 406 -2.27 24.09 -12.92
N LEU A 407 -1.93 22.82 -13.15
CA LEU A 407 -2.80 21.82 -13.75
C LEU A 407 -2.87 20.59 -12.84
N THR A 408 -4.06 20.22 -12.38
CA THR A 408 -4.26 19.00 -11.60
C THR A 408 -5.13 18.01 -12.35
N VAL A 409 -4.66 16.77 -12.52
CA VAL A 409 -5.36 15.77 -13.34
C VAL A 409 -5.75 14.54 -12.54
N TYR A 410 -6.97 14.07 -12.72
CA TYR A 410 -7.47 12.88 -12.02
C TYR A 410 -7.10 11.60 -12.78
N ALA A 411 -5.88 11.11 -12.56
CA ALA A 411 -5.31 9.99 -13.29
C ALA A 411 -5.82 8.62 -12.81
N PHE A 412 -5.95 8.44 -11.48
CA PHE A 412 -6.46 7.20 -10.90
C PHE A 412 -7.13 7.46 -9.54
N SER A 413 -8.42 7.12 -9.41
CA SER A 413 -9.17 7.33 -8.16
C SER A 413 -9.16 6.12 -7.24
N THR A 414 -9.37 6.34 -5.94
CA THR A 414 -9.57 5.25 -4.96
C THR A 414 -10.77 4.37 -5.29
N GLU A 415 -11.78 4.89 -5.99
CA GLU A 415 -12.93 4.11 -6.44
C GLU A 415 -12.61 3.27 -7.69
N ASN A 416 -11.47 3.48 -8.36
CA ASN A 416 -11.07 2.66 -9.50
C ASN A 416 -10.60 1.25 -9.08
N TRP A 417 -10.33 1.02 -7.80
CA TRP A 417 -10.04 -0.32 -7.27
C TRP A 417 -11.21 -1.30 -7.41
N SER A 418 -12.46 -0.83 -7.59
CA SER A 418 -13.61 -1.71 -7.84
C SER A 418 -13.69 -2.23 -9.27
N ARG A 419 -12.77 -1.82 -10.17
CA ARG A 419 -12.71 -2.30 -11.56
C ARG A 419 -12.06 -3.69 -11.63
N SER A 420 -12.13 -4.31 -12.81
CA SER A 420 -11.46 -5.60 -13.02
C SER A 420 -9.95 -5.49 -12.82
N ALA A 421 -9.32 -6.52 -12.27
CA ALA A 421 -7.87 -6.53 -12.03
C ALA A 421 -7.05 -6.23 -13.28
N ALA A 422 -7.46 -6.75 -14.45
CA ALA A 422 -6.80 -6.48 -15.73
C ALA A 422 -6.86 -4.99 -16.13
N GLU A 423 -7.98 -4.31 -15.87
CA GLU A 423 -8.09 -2.86 -16.12
C GLU A 423 -7.25 -2.07 -15.13
N THR A 424 -7.23 -2.47 -13.86
CA THR A 424 -6.39 -1.84 -12.83
C THR A 424 -4.90 -2.00 -13.14
N ASP A 425 -4.44 -3.21 -13.49
CA ASP A 425 -3.04 -3.47 -13.86
C ASP A 425 -2.63 -2.67 -15.11
N ALA A 426 -3.51 -2.57 -16.11
CA ALA A 426 -3.28 -1.74 -17.30
C ALA A 426 -3.16 -0.25 -16.95
N LEU A 427 -3.99 0.26 -16.04
CA LEU A 427 -3.90 1.64 -15.56
C LEU A 427 -2.58 1.90 -14.81
N MET A 428 -2.13 0.95 -13.99
CA MET A 428 -0.82 1.05 -13.32
C MET A 428 0.34 1.00 -14.31
N GLY A 429 0.23 0.20 -15.39
CA GLY A 429 1.19 0.19 -16.49
C GLY A 429 1.28 1.56 -17.18
N LEU A 430 0.13 2.14 -17.53
CA LEU A 430 0.07 3.46 -18.18
C LEU A 430 0.59 4.59 -17.29
N LEU A 431 0.35 4.52 -15.97
CA LEU A 431 0.95 5.47 -15.02
C LEU A 431 2.48 5.39 -15.05
N ARG A 432 3.07 4.19 -15.09
CA ARG A 432 4.53 4.02 -15.23
C ARG A 432 5.04 4.58 -16.55
N GLU A 433 4.39 4.24 -17.65
CA GLU A 433 4.75 4.75 -18.98
C GLU A 433 4.73 6.29 -19.03
N HIS A 434 3.77 6.92 -18.35
CA HIS A 434 3.69 8.38 -18.25
C HIS A 434 4.81 8.99 -17.38
N LEU A 435 5.27 8.30 -16.34
CA LEU A 435 6.38 8.78 -15.51
C LEU A 435 7.72 8.73 -16.23
N ASP A 436 7.90 7.77 -17.12
CA ASP A 436 9.10 7.60 -17.95
C ASP A 436 9.05 8.37 -19.28
N ASP A 437 8.04 9.22 -19.45
CA ASP A 437 7.82 9.95 -20.69
C ASP A 437 8.91 11.02 -20.94
N GLU A 438 9.87 10.69 -21.82
CA GLU A 438 11.00 11.55 -22.14
C GLU A 438 10.59 12.94 -22.65
N ASP A 439 9.46 13.05 -23.34
CA ASP A 439 8.96 14.33 -23.84
C ASP A 439 8.56 15.24 -22.66
N LEU A 440 7.79 14.71 -21.71
CA LEU A 440 7.41 15.46 -20.50
C LEU A 440 8.61 15.78 -19.60
N TRP A 441 9.65 14.94 -19.57
CA TRP A 441 10.89 15.21 -18.84
C TRP A 441 11.66 16.42 -19.39
N CYS A 442 11.54 16.66 -20.70
CA CYS A 442 12.24 17.76 -21.37
C CYS A 442 11.51 19.10 -21.19
N LEU A 443 10.24 19.12 -20.83
CA LEU A 443 9.46 20.36 -20.66
C LEU A 443 9.73 21.06 -19.31
N ASP A 444 9.32 22.33 -19.22
CA ASP A 444 9.36 23.12 -17.97
C ASP A 444 8.20 22.78 -17.03
N VAL A 445 8.09 21.51 -16.63
CA VAL A 445 7.01 20.99 -15.79
C VAL A 445 7.53 20.53 -14.44
N ARG A 446 7.04 21.15 -13.36
CA ARG A 446 7.21 20.67 -11.99
C ARG A 446 6.12 19.65 -11.69
N SER A 447 6.49 18.38 -11.63
CA SER A 447 5.55 17.30 -11.33
C SER A 447 5.35 17.18 -9.82
N ARG A 448 4.11 16.94 -9.39
CA ARG A 448 3.76 16.63 -8.00
C ARG A 448 2.80 15.46 -7.95
N TRP A 449 2.87 14.67 -6.89
CA TRP A 449 1.92 13.59 -6.67
C TRP A 449 0.94 13.92 -5.53
N ALA A 450 -0.34 13.71 -5.80
CA ALA A 450 -1.39 13.74 -4.79
C ALA A 450 -2.08 12.37 -4.71
N GLY A 451 -2.04 11.73 -3.55
CA GLY A 451 -2.68 10.42 -3.38
C GLY A 451 -2.23 9.71 -2.11
N VAL A 452 -2.75 8.51 -1.93
CA VAL A 452 -2.38 7.63 -0.81
C VAL A 452 -1.39 6.58 -1.32
N PRO A 453 -0.24 6.36 -0.66
CA PRO A 453 0.70 5.31 -1.05
C PRO A 453 0.08 3.91 -0.89
N ASP A 454 -0.73 3.72 0.14
CA ASP A 454 -1.37 2.43 0.45
C ASP A 454 -2.16 1.88 -0.74
N GLY A 455 -1.74 0.69 -1.20
CA GLY A 455 -2.35 -0.01 -2.34
C GLY A 455 -1.68 0.27 -3.67
N LEU A 456 -0.85 1.31 -3.81
CA LEU A 456 0.01 1.48 -4.97
C LEU A 456 1.25 0.57 -4.89
N PRO A 457 1.75 0.07 -6.03
CA PRO A 457 3.05 -0.59 -6.07
C PRO A 457 4.17 0.36 -5.60
N GLU A 458 5.04 -0.10 -4.70
CA GLU A 458 6.13 0.71 -4.13
C GLU A 458 7.07 1.28 -5.20
N ASP A 459 7.34 0.53 -6.28
CA ASP A 459 8.14 1.01 -7.41
C ASP A 459 7.51 2.24 -8.08
N LEU A 460 6.19 2.26 -8.18
CA LEU A 460 5.44 3.39 -8.72
C LEU A 460 5.46 4.58 -7.76
N VAL A 461 5.32 4.35 -6.45
CA VAL A 461 5.44 5.40 -5.43
C VAL A 461 6.82 6.03 -5.46
N GLN A 462 7.88 5.23 -5.52
CA GLN A 462 9.25 5.76 -5.62
C GLN A 462 9.46 6.54 -6.92
N ALA A 463 8.96 6.05 -8.06
CA ALA A 463 9.04 6.78 -9.33
C ALA A 463 8.30 8.14 -9.27
N LEU A 464 7.12 8.20 -8.63
CA LEU A 464 6.39 9.45 -8.40
C LEU A 464 7.20 10.44 -7.55
N LEU A 465 7.76 9.97 -6.44
CA LEU A 465 8.57 10.78 -5.53
C LEU A 465 9.89 11.24 -6.19
N GLU A 466 10.54 10.39 -6.96
CA GLU A 466 11.76 10.72 -7.70
C GLU A 466 11.49 11.79 -8.76
N ARG A 467 10.38 11.65 -9.51
CA ARG A 467 9.98 12.66 -10.50
C ARG A 467 9.67 14.00 -9.84
N GLU A 468 8.97 14.01 -8.71
CA GLU A 468 8.68 15.24 -7.96
C GLU A 468 9.96 15.92 -7.47
N ARG A 469 10.92 15.16 -6.92
CA ARG A 469 12.23 15.71 -6.52
C ARG A 469 13.02 16.23 -7.72
N ALA A 470 13.11 15.46 -8.80
CA ALA A 470 13.92 15.81 -9.96
C ALA A 470 13.40 17.04 -10.71
N THR A 471 12.08 17.24 -10.73
CA THR A 471 11.43 18.37 -11.41
C THR A 471 11.15 19.57 -10.49
N GLY A 472 11.57 19.51 -9.22
CA GLY A 472 11.27 20.55 -8.23
C GLY A 472 11.78 21.96 -8.58
N GLY A 473 12.81 22.07 -9.43
CA GLY A 473 13.35 23.34 -9.92
C GLY A 473 12.68 23.91 -11.17
N ARG A 474 11.72 23.21 -11.78
CA ARG A 474 10.94 23.71 -12.92
C ARG A 474 9.92 24.75 -12.46
N THR A 475 9.63 25.73 -13.30
CA THR A 475 8.78 26.89 -12.94
C THR A 475 7.63 27.16 -13.90
N GLY A 476 7.63 26.55 -15.09
CA GLY A 476 6.66 26.83 -16.15
C GLY A 476 5.25 26.37 -15.80
N LEU A 477 5.07 25.09 -15.49
CA LEU A 477 3.78 24.50 -15.10
C LEU A 477 3.96 23.59 -13.88
N VAL A 478 3.13 23.74 -12.86
CA VAL A 478 2.98 22.73 -11.81
C VAL A 478 1.92 21.73 -12.22
N LEU A 479 2.35 20.51 -12.56
CA LEU A 479 1.47 19.40 -12.90
C LEU A 479 1.29 18.49 -11.69
N THR A 480 0.11 18.55 -11.06
CA THR A 480 -0.24 17.65 -9.96
C THR A 480 -0.99 16.44 -10.52
N VAL A 481 -0.41 15.25 -10.37
CA VAL A 481 -1.02 13.99 -10.79
C VAL A 481 -1.71 13.35 -9.59
N CYS A 482 -3.03 13.27 -9.66
CA CYS A 482 -3.83 12.58 -8.65
C CYS A 482 -3.92 11.09 -8.97
N ALA A 483 -3.08 10.30 -8.30
CA ALA A 483 -2.97 8.85 -8.49
C ALA A 483 -3.21 8.13 -7.15
N ASN A 484 -4.15 7.20 -7.14
CA ASN A 484 -4.75 6.64 -5.92
C ASN A 484 -5.27 7.74 -4.98
N TYR A 485 -5.94 8.71 -5.58
CA TYR A 485 -6.46 9.88 -4.89
C TYR A 485 -7.94 9.71 -4.56
N GLY A 486 -8.34 10.20 -3.39
CA GLY A 486 -9.72 10.40 -3.00
C GLY A 486 -9.81 11.58 -2.04
N GLY A 487 -10.60 12.59 -2.36
CA GLY A 487 -10.64 13.83 -1.59
C GLY A 487 -11.11 13.68 -0.14
N ARG A 488 -12.05 12.76 0.10
CA ARG A 488 -12.41 12.38 1.48
C ARG A 488 -11.24 11.76 2.24
N ALA A 489 -10.39 10.97 1.58
CA ALA A 489 -9.21 10.37 2.20
C ALA A 489 -8.15 11.44 2.50
N GLU A 490 -7.95 12.39 1.59
CA GLU A 490 -7.09 13.56 1.79
C GLU A 490 -7.52 14.38 3.02
N LEU A 491 -8.82 14.72 3.11
CA LEU A 491 -9.36 15.45 4.25
C LEU A 491 -9.24 14.66 5.57
N ALA A 492 -9.46 13.34 5.54
CA ALA A 492 -9.28 12.50 6.71
C ALA A 492 -7.81 12.42 7.14
N GLN A 493 -6.87 12.39 6.20
CA GLN A 493 -5.43 12.43 6.47
C GLN A 493 -5.02 13.76 7.10
N ALA A 494 -5.51 14.88 6.56
CA ALA A 494 -5.27 16.20 7.11
C ALA A 494 -5.83 16.36 8.52
N ALA A 495 -7.05 15.90 8.75
CA ALA A 495 -7.67 15.89 10.08
C ALA A 495 -6.88 15.04 11.09
N ARG A 496 -6.37 13.87 10.66
CA ARG A 496 -5.53 13.01 11.50
C ARG A 496 -4.20 13.68 11.86
N ALA A 497 -3.55 14.32 10.89
CA ALA A 497 -2.29 15.03 11.11
C ALA A 497 -2.48 16.23 12.06
N LEU A 498 -3.56 17.00 11.86
CA LEU A 498 -3.95 18.10 12.75
C LEU A 498 -4.24 17.61 14.18
N ALA A 499 -5.00 16.53 14.32
CA ALA A 499 -5.30 15.93 15.63
C ALA A 499 -4.02 15.44 16.32
N GLY A 500 -3.10 14.82 15.59
CA GLY A 500 -1.79 14.43 16.12
C GLY A 500 -0.97 15.62 16.61
N ALA A 501 -0.94 16.72 15.85
CA ALA A 501 -0.27 17.95 16.26
C ALA A 501 -0.92 18.60 17.49
N ALA A 502 -2.23 18.49 17.63
CA ALA A 502 -2.94 18.98 18.80
C ALA A 502 -2.64 18.14 20.06
N VAL A 503 -2.62 16.81 19.95
CA VAL A 503 -2.22 15.90 21.04
C VAL A 503 -0.77 16.15 21.48
N ALA A 504 0.11 16.48 20.54
CA ALA A 504 1.50 16.85 20.82
C ALA A 504 1.68 18.27 21.41
N GLY A 505 0.59 19.03 21.60
CA GLY A 505 0.63 20.39 22.15
C GLY A 505 1.10 21.46 21.17
N HIS A 506 1.25 21.14 19.88
CA HIS A 506 1.65 22.11 18.85
C HIS A 506 0.49 22.95 18.31
N VAL A 507 -0.74 22.48 18.50
CA VAL A 507 -1.97 23.17 18.07
C VAL A 507 -2.99 23.16 19.20
N ASP A 508 -3.61 24.30 19.47
CA ASP A 508 -4.77 24.38 20.36
C ASP A 508 -6.05 23.97 19.57
N PRO A 509 -6.73 22.85 19.95
CA PRO A 509 -7.95 22.41 19.29
C PRO A 509 -9.04 23.49 19.22
N ALA A 510 -9.13 24.36 20.23
CA ALA A 510 -10.16 25.40 20.29
C ALA A 510 -9.92 26.54 19.30
N ARG A 511 -8.71 26.63 18.72
CA ARG A 511 -8.32 27.70 17.80
C ARG A 511 -8.24 27.25 16.35
N VAL A 512 -8.60 26.00 16.04
CA VAL A 512 -8.55 25.44 14.68
C VAL A 512 -9.43 26.24 13.71
N THR A 513 -8.81 26.69 12.62
CA THR A 513 -9.44 27.43 11.51
C THR A 513 -9.31 26.66 10.20
N GLU A 514 -10.07 27.07 9.16
CA GLU A 514 -9.91 26.54 7.79
C GLU A 514 -8.46 26.67 7.29
N GLN A 515 -7.81 27.81 7.57
CA GLN A 515 -6.42 28.06 7.21
C GLN A 515 -5.45 27.11 7.91
N GLN A 516 -5.72 26.76 9.18
CA GLN A 516 -4.91 25.77 9.87
C GLN A 516 -5.14 24.37 9.30
N LEU A 517 -6.38 23.96 9.04
CA LEU A 517 -6.67 22.68 8.41
C LEU A 517 -5.96 22.54 7.05
N ALA A 518 -5.98 23.59 6.22
CA ALA A 518 -5.31 23.63 4.92
C ALA A 518 -3.79 23.34 5.02
N ARG A 519 -3.12 23.79 6.09
CA ARG A 519 -1.68 23.52 6.31
C ARG A 519 -1.36 22.05 6.57
N TYR A 520 -2.35 21.25 6.96
CA TYR A 520 -2.21 19.82 7.20
C TYR A 520 -2.66 18.98 6.00
N LEU A 521 -3.14 19.59 4.90
CA LEU A 521 -3.33 18.88 3.65
C LEU A 521 -1.98 18.33 3.16
N PRO A 522 -1.97 17.20 2.42
CA PRO A 522 -0.73 16.64 1.87
C PRO A 522 0.05 17.62 0.98
N LEU A 523 -0.66 18.50 0.26
CA LEU A 523 -0.08 19.54 -0.60
C LEU A 523 -0.62 20.92 -0.15
N PRO A 524 -0.12 21.49 0.97
CA PRO A 524 -0.70 22.69 1.57
C PRO A 524 -0.49 23.97 0.74
N ASP A 525 0.39 23.92 -0.26
CA ASP A 525 0.71 24.99 -1.21
C ASP A 525 -0.03 24.85 -2.55
N LEU A 526 -0.88 23.84 -2.72
CA LEU A 526 -1.75 23.73 -3.90
C LEU A 526 -2.86 24.80 -3.81
N PRO A 527 -2.98 25.72 -4.79
CA PRO A 527 -4.00 26.76 -4.74
C PRO A 527 -5.40 26.20 -4.97
N ASP A 528 -6.42 27.01 -4.62
CA ASP A 528 -7.80 26.72 -5.00
C ASP A 528 -7.94 26.55 -6.52
N VAL A 529 -8.88 25.69 -6.92
CA VAL A 529 -9.21 25.42 -8.31
C VAL A 529 -10.08 26.57 -8.82
N ASP A 530 -9.64 27.25 -9.87
CA ASP A 530 -10.44 28.28 -10.53
C ASP A 530 -11.43 27.65 -11.52
N LEU A 531 -10.96 26.67 -12.29
CA LEU A 531 -11.73 25.96 -13.31
C LEU A 531 -11.65 24.45 -13.08
N PHE A 532 -12.78 23.84 -12.76
CA PHE A 532 -12.95 22.39 -12.72
C PHE A 532 -13.56 21.94 -14.05
N TRP A 533 -12.77 21.26 -14.87
CA TRP A 533 -13.21 20.77 -16.17
C TRP A 533 -13.38 19.25 -16.15
N ARG A 534 -14.51 18.77 -16.64
CA ARG A 534 -14.79 17.34 -16.79
C ARG A 534 -15.27 17.01 -18.19
N THR A 535 -14.71 15.92 -18.73
CA THR A 535 -15.07 15.37 -20.04
C THR A 535 -16.07 14.22 -19.90
N GLY A 536 -16.59 13.77 -21.05
CA GLY A 536 -17.38 12.55 -21.20
C GLY A 536 -18.84 12.65 -20.76
N GLY A 537 -19.38 13.86 -20.66
CA GLY A 537 -20.81 14.17 -20.50
C GLY A 537 -21.35 14.08 -19.08
N GLU A 538 -20.55 13.65 -18.12
CA GLU A 538 -20.97 13.40 -16.75
C GLU A 538 -20.84 14.65 -15.88
N GLN A 539 -21.89 15.02 -15.15
CA GLN A 539 -21.95 16.25 -14.36
C GLN A 539 -21.80 16.00 -12.86
N ARG A 540 -20.59 15.63 -12.44
CA ARG A 540 -20.25 15.42 -11.02
C ARG A 540 -18.77 15.66 -10.76
N THR A 541 -18.40 15.97 -9.52
CA THR A 541 -16.99 16.19 -9.12
C THR A 541 -16.28 14.90 -8.73
N SER A 542 -17.00 13.80 -8.47
CA SER A 542 -16.43 12.46 -8.24
C SER A 542 -15.34 12.40 -7.17
N ASN A 543 -15.53 13.08 -6.03
CA ASN A 543 -14.57 13.08 -4.91
C ASN A 543 -13.19 13.68 -5.28
N PHE A 544 -13.11 14.46 -6.36
CA PHE A 544 -11.88 15.10 -6.82
C PHE A 544 -11.73 16.49 -6.20
N LEU A 545 -10.63 16.73 -5.48
CA LEU A 545 -10.26 18.02 -4.86
C LEU A 545 -11.43 18.75 -4.15
N PRO A 546 -12.16 18.09 -3.23
CA PRO A 546 -13.35 18.68 -2.61
C PRO A 546 -13.03 19.91 -1.73
N TRP A 547 -11.81 20.02 -1.20
CA TRP A 547 -11.34 21.23 -0.50
C TRP A 547 -11.04 22.36 -1.48
N HIS A 548 -10.14 22.11 -2.42
CA HIS A 548 -9.65 23.13 -3.36
C HIS A 548 -10.72 23.59 -4.36
N SER A 549 -11.76 22.79 -4.62
CA SER A 549 -12.77 23.08 -5.65
C SER A 549 -14.07 23.70 -5.12
N ILE A 550 -14.13 24.12 -3.85
CA ILE A 550 -15.36 24.65 -3.24
C ILE A 550 -15.92 25.85 -4.04
N TYR A 551 -15.04 26.71 -4.52
CA TYR A 551 -15.39 27.92 -5.27
C TYR A 551 -15.08 27.83 -6.77
N ALA A 552 -14.73 26.63 -7.26
CA ALA A 552 -14.36 26.43 -8.65
C ALA A 552 -15.54 26.66 -9.59
N GLU A 553 -15.27 27.24 -10.76
CA GLU A 553 -16.22 27.18 -11.86
C GLU A 553 -16.24 25.78 -12.46
N LEU A 554 -17.42 25.17 -12.55
CA LEU A 554 -17.58 23.84 -13.11
C LEU A 554 -17.91 23.93 -14.61
N LEU A 555 -17.10 23.29 -15.43
CA LEU A 555 -17.33 23.11 -16.87
C LEU A 555 -17.43 21.62 -17.20
N PHE A 556 -18.55 21.23 -17.80
CA PHE A 556 -18.79 19.86 -18.24
C PHE A 556 -18.90 19.82 -19.75
N THR A 557 -18.10 18.96 -20.37
CA THR A 557 -18.04 18.81 -21.84
C THR A 557 -18.50 17.41 -22.24
N PRO A 558 -19.27 17.28 -23.35
CA PRO A 558 -19.78 15.99 -23.80
C PRO A 558 -18.69 15.11 -24.44
N ALA A 559 -17.65 15.72 -25.03
CA ALA A 559 -16.54 15.02 -25.69
C ALA A 559 -15.84 14.03 -24.74
N TYR A 560 -15.48 12.84 -25.24
CA TYR A 560 -14.70 11.88 -24.45
C TYR A 560 -13.24 12.28 -24.40
N TRP A 561 -12.56 12.00 -23.27
CA TRP A 561 -11.16 12.37 -23.06
C TRP A 561 -10.20 11.99 -24.21
N PRO A 562 -10.29 10.81 -24.85
CA PRO A 562 -9.38 10.49 -25.95
C PRO A 562 -9.58 11.31 -27.25
N ASP A 563 -10.71 12.02 -27.38
CA ASP A 563 -10.97 12.93 -28.51
C ASP A 563 -10.57 14.39 -28.18
N VAL A 564 -10.06 14.64 -26.97
CA VAL A 564 -9.67 15.99 -26.49
C VAL A 564 -8.21 16.29 -26.82
N ASP A 565 -7.94 17.53 -27.17
CA ASP A 565 -6.59 18.09 -27.30
C ASP A 565 -6.45 19.46 -26.62
N ARG A 566 -5.31 20.13 -26.79
CA ARG A 566 -5.06 21.44 -26.17
C ARG A 566 -6.03 22.55 -26.58
N ARG A 567 -6.66 22.45 -27.76
CA ARG A 567 -7.61 23.45 -28.23
C ARG A 567 -8.87 23.44 -27.37
N ASP A 568 -9.30 22.25 -26.92
CA ASP A 568 -10.39 22.11 -25.97
C ASP A 568 -10.02 22.69 -24.59
N LEU A 569 -8.77 22.50 -24.13
CA LEU A 569 -8.27 23.15 -22.91
C LEU A 569 -8.35 24.67 -23.05
N TRP A 570 -7.87 25.22 -24.17
CA TRP A 570 -7.92 26.66 -24.42
C TRP A 570 -9.33 27.19 -24.51
N GLU A 571 -10.25 26.45 -25.13
CA GLU A 571 -11.67 26.80 -25.18
C GLU A 571 -12.29 26.79 -23.76
N ALA A 572 -11.96 25.80 -22.95
CA ALA A 572 -12.39 25.72 -21.55
C ALA A 572 -11.90 26.92 -20.73
N MET A 573 -10.62 27.27 -20.87
CA MET A 573 -10.05 28.47 -20.21
C MET A 573 -10.65 29.76 -20.76
N ALA A 574 -10.94 29.84 -22.06
CA ALA A 574 -11.59 30.99 -22.66
C ALA A 574 -13.05 31.12 -22.19
N ALA A 575 -13.75 30.01 -21.97
CA ALA A 575 -15.09 30.00 -21.40
C ALA A 575 -15.10 30.52 -19.95
N TYR A 576 -14.11 30.14 -19.14
CA TYR A 576 -13.87 30.72 -17.82
C TYR A 576 -13.60 32.23 -17.92
N ALA A 577 -12.69 32.65 -18.80
CA ALA A 577 -12.31 34.05 -18.97
C ALA A 577 -13.48 34.97 -19.41
N ARG A 578 -14.45 34.45 -20.16
CA ARG A 578 -15.63 35.20 -20.63
C ARG A 578 -16.67 35.45 -19.54
N ARG A 579 -16.64 34.73 -18.42
CA ARG A 579 -17.65 34.88 -17.38
C ARG A 579 -17.38 36.14 -16.57
N GLN A 580 -18.40 36.99 -16.47
CA GLN A 580 -18.37 38.14 -15.57
C GLN A 580 -18.32 37.62 -14.13
N ARG A 581 -17.20 37.85 -13.44
CA ARG A 581 -17.04 37.52 -12.01
C ARG A 581 -18.14 38.21 -11.22
N ARG A 582 -19.17 37.47 -10.81
CA ARG A 582 -20.20 37.98 -9.89
C ARG A 582 -19.55 38.12 -8.52
N TYR A 583 -19.39 39.36 -8.08
CA TYR A 583 -18.73 39.77 -6.84
C TYR A 583 -19.19 38.96 -5.61
N GLY A 584 -18.28 38.16 -5.06
CA GLY A 584 -18.24 37.74 -3.66
C GLY A 584 -16.93 38.13 -2.96
N SER A 585 -15.97 38.68 -3.70
CA SER A 585 -14.73 39.27 -3.18
C SER A 585 -15.01 40.73 -2.83
N ALA A 586 -15.07 41.07 -1.54
CA ALA A 586 -15.19 42.47 -1.13
C ALA A 586 -14.05 43.31 -1.74
N PRO A 587 -14.32 44.46 -2.36
CA PRO A 587 -13.26 45.34 -2.83
C PRO A 587 -12.48 45.86 -1.63
N ALA A 588 -11.15 45.80 -1.72
CA ALA A 588 -10.27 46.48 -0.78
C ALA A 588 -10.68 47.96 -0.71
N ALA A 589 -10.90 48.46 0.51
CA ALA A 589 -11.24 49.85 0.76
C ALA A 589 -10.16 50.76 0.16
N GLY A 590 -10.51 51.50 -0.89
CA GLY A 590 -9.56 52.40 -1.55
C GLY A 590 -9.95 52.86 -2.95
N ALA A 591 -11.21 53.20 -3.19
CA ALA A 591 -11.59 53.96 -4.38
C ALA A 591 -12.65 54.99 -4.00
N GLN A 592 -12.22 56.24 -3.83
CA GLN A 592 -13.10 57.38 -3.72
C GLN A 592 -13.99 57.47 -4.96
N VAL A 593 -15.31 57.53 -4.74
CA VAL A 593 -16.27 57.86 -5.80
C VAL A 593 -16.23 59.37 -6.02
N PRO A 594 -15.90 59.88 -7.23
CA PRO A 594 -16.04 61.29 -7.52
C PRO A 594 -17.49 61.61 -7.86
N GLY A 595 -18.09 62.45 -7.02
CA GLY A 595 -18.95 63.55 -7.47
C GLY A 595 -20.34 63.21 -7.97
N LEU A 596 -21.31 63.34 -7.07
CA LEU A 596 -22.57 64.03 -7.36
C LEU A 596 -22.87 64.95 -6.16
N ARG A 597 -22.83 66.26 -6.40
CA ARG A 597 -23.28 67.34 -5.49
C ARG A 597 -24.50 68.02 -6.12
N PRO A 598 -25.25 68.82 -5.36
CA PRO A 598 -25.78 68.61 -4.01
C PRO A 598 -27.23 68.12 -4.03
#